data_AF-A0A921H1H0-F1
#
_entry.id   AF-A0A921H1H0-F1
#
_cell.length_a   1.000
_cell.length_b   1.000
_cell.length_c   1.000
_cell.angle_alpha   90.00
_cell.angle_beta   90.00
_cell.angle_gamma   90.00
#
_symmetry.space_group_name_H-M   'P 1'
#
loop_
_entity.id
_entity.type
_entity.pdbx_description
1 polymer ?
#
loop_
_entity_poly.entity_id
_entity_poly.type
_entity_poly.pdbx_seq_one_letter_code
_entity_poly.pdbx_strand_id
1 'polypeptide(L)'
;MNFVEELRWRGMIHNIMPGTEEQLAKEQTTAYVGIDPTADSLHIGHLVSVMMMKHLQMAGHKPIFVIGGATGMIGDPSGKSLERNLLDEDT
;
A
#
# COMPACT_ATOMS: atom_id res chain seq x y z
N MET A 1 -2.41 -14.42 16.96
CA MET A 1 -2.91 -13.11 16.51
C MET A 1 -3.00 -13.16 15.01
N ASN A 2 -4.17 -12.90 14.43
CA ASN A 2 -4.35 -12.87 12.98
C ASN A 2 -3.91 -11.50 12.42
N PHE A 3 -3.80 -11.37 11.08
CA PHE A 3 -3.33 -10.13 10.44
C PHE A 3 -4.16 -8.90 10.84
N VAL A 4 -5.49 -9.02 10.82
CA VAL A 4 -6.40 -7.90 11.11
C VAL A 4 -6.30 -7.47 12.58
N GLU A 5 -6.22 -8.42 13.50
CA GLU A 5 -6.00 -8.16 14.93
C GLU A 5 -4.67 -7.44 15.17
N GLU A 6 -3.59 -7.87 14.51
CA GLU A 6 -2.28 -7.22 14.63
C GLU A 6 -2.33 -5.77 14.16
N LEU A 7 -2.92 -5.51 12.98
CA LEU A 7 -3.03 -4.15 12.46
C LEU A 7 -3.95 -3.28 13.33
N ARG A 8 -5.04 -3.84 13.86
CA ARG A 8 -5.96 -3.11 14.76
C ARG A 8 -5.26 -2.74 16.07
N TRP A 9 -4.50 -3.66 16.65
CA TRP A 9 -3.69 -3.41 17.85
C TRP A 9 -2.62 -2.33 17.63
N ARG A 10 -1.99 -2.30 16.44
CA ARG A 10 -1.00 -1.29 16.07
C ARG A 10 -1.60 0.08 15.68
N GLY A 11 -2.92 0.18 15.58
CA GLY A 11 -3.59 1.40 15.09
C GLY A 11 -3.34 1.68 13.60
N MET A 12 -3.09 0.64 12.79
CA MET A 12 -2.76 0.75 11.36
C MET A 12 -4.00 0.66 10.44
N ILE A 13 -5.20 0.47 10.99
CA ILE A 13 -6.45 0.39 10.23
C ILE A 13 -7.20 1.71 10.36
N HIS A 14 -7.35 2.43 9.24
CA HIS A 14 -8.30 3.54 9.14
C HIS A 14 -9.68 3.04 8.69
N ASN A 15 -9.73 2.32 7.57
CA ASN A 15 -10.95 1.70 7.03
C ASN A 15 -10.69 0.23 6.64
N ILE A 16 -11.75 -0.58 6.67
CA ILE A 16 -11.74 -1.97 6.20
C ILE A 16 -13.11 -2.30 5.59
N MET A 17 -13.14 -3.05 4.49
CA MET A 17 -14.39 -3.48 3.86
C MET A 17 -15.02 -4.64 4.66
N PRO A 18 -16.36 -4.73 4.78
CA PRO A 18 -17.02 -5.91 5.33
C PRO A 18 -16.60 -7.18 4.59
N GLY A 19 -16.38 -8.29 5.31
CA GLY A 19 -15.95 -9.57 4.72
C GLY A 19 -14.43 -9.75 4.60
N THR A 20 -13.64 -8.70 4.83
CA THR A 20 -12.17 -8.77 4.68
C THR A 20 -11.53 -9.72 5.69
N GLU A 21 -11.98 -9.67 6.95
CA GLU A 21 -11.42 -10.50 8.02
C GLU A 21 -11.77 -11.99 7.79
N GLU A 22 -12.99 -12.26 7.37
CA GLU A 22 -13.47 -13.60 7.03
C GLU A 22 -12.69 -14.20 5.84
N GLN A 23 -12.44 -13.41 4.79
CA GLN A 23 -11.66 -13.85 3.63
C GLN A 23 -10.20 -14.18 4.03
N LEU A 24 -9.57 -13.32 4.84
CA LEU A 24 -8.19 -13.52 5.30
C LEU A 24 -8.06 -14.72 6.25
N ALA A 25 -9.11 -15.03 7.03
CA ALA A 25 -9.14 -16.23 7.87
C ALA A 25 -9.37 -17.52 7.08
N LYS A 26 -10.06 -17.44 5.93
CA LYS A 26 -10.45 -18.60 5.13
C LYS A 26 -9.28 -19.21 4.36
N GLU A 27 -8.45 -18.39 3.72
CA GLU A 27 -7.40 -18.87 2.82
C GLU A 27 -6.25 -17.88 2.63
N GLN A 28 -5.14 -18.40 2.08
CA GLN A 28 -4.03 -17.55 1.66
C GLN A 28 -4.50 -16.55 0.58
N THR A 29 -4.68 -15.30 0.99
CA THR A 29 -5.05 -14.21 0.09
C THR A 29 -3.82 -13.49 -0.46
N THR A 30 -3.90 -13.04 -1.71
CA THR A 30 -2.90 -12.14 -2.31
C THR A 30 -3.42 -10.72 -2.23
N ALA A 31 -2.59 -9.77 -1.77
CA ALA A 31 -2.94 -8.36 -1.77
C ALA A 31 -1.80 -7.53 -2.36
N TYR A 32 -2.12 -6.32 -2.83
CA TYR A 32 -1.14 -5.42 -3.41
C TYR A 32 -1.18 -4.03 -2.76
N VAL A 33 -0.05 -3.34 -2.84
CA VAL A 33 0.03 -1.89 -2.57
C VAL A 33 0.73 -1.21 -3.74
N GLY A 34 0.15 -0.11 -4.21
CA GLY A 34 0.74 0.76 -5.23
C GLY A 34 1.72 1.75 -4.59
N ILE A 35 2.87 1.93 -5.23
CA ILE A 35 3.85 2.97 -4.87
C ILE A 35 4.29 3.67 -6.16
N ASP A 36 4.00 4.96 -6.27
CA ASP A 36 4.42 5.78 -7.42
C ASP A 36 5.85 6.34 -7.19
N PRO A 37 6.76 6.24 -8.18
CA PRO A 37 8.11 6.76 -8.08
C PRO A 37 8.12 8.29 -8.25
N THR A 38 7.70 9.01 -7.20
CA THR A 38 7.63 10.48 -7.23
C THR A 38 8.93 11.18 -6.77
N ALA A 39 9.94 10.40 -6.38
CA ALA A 39 11.27 10.83 -5.99
C ALA A 39 12.25 9.67 -6.23
N ASP A 40 13.56 9.95 -6.11
CA ASP A 40 14.67 8.99 -6.22
C ASP A 40 14.70 7.95 -5.09
N SER A 41 14.05 8.24 -3.96
CA SER A 41 13.98 7.35 -2.80
C SER A 41 12.62 7.39 -2.10
N LEU A 42 12.27 6.27 -1.46
CA LEU A 42 11.20 6.24 -0.46
C LEU A 42 11.64 6.99 0.80
N HIS A 43 10.73 7.77 1.37
CA HIS A 43 10.88 8.35 2.71
C HIS A 43 9.92 7.69 3.72
N ILE A 44 10.01 8.10 4.99
CA ILE A 44 9.26 7.56 6.14
C ILE A 44 7.74 7.45 5.93
N GLY A 45 7.16 8.28 5.05
CA GLY A 45 5.72 8.26 4.74
C GLY A 45 5.26 6.94 4.11
N HIS A 46 6.14 6.25 3.38
CA HIS A 46 5.85 4.95 2.76
C HIS A 46 5.99 3.78 3.73
N LEU A 47 6.61 3.99 4.89
CA LEU A 47 6.96 2.91 5.81
C LEU A 47 5.72 2.19 6.34
N VAL A 48 4.62 2.92 6.57
CA VAL A 48 3.35 2.32 7.04
C VAL A 48 2.85 1.27 6.05
N SER A 49 2.80 1.61 4.76
CA SER A 49 2.40 0.71 3.69
C SER A 49 3.33 -0.50 3.55
N VAL A 50 4.65 -0.26 3.60
CA VAL A 50 5.65 -1.33 3.53
C VAL A 50 5.53 -2.30 4.71
N MET A 51 5.37 -1.77 5.93
CA MET A 51 5.20 -2.59 7.14
C MET A 51 3.89 -3.35 7.12
N MET A 52 2.81 -2.78 6.59
CA MET A 52 1.54 -3.49 6.40
C MET A 52 1.71 -4.72 5.52
N MET A 53 2.42 -4.60 4.38
CA MET A 53 2.72 -5.73 3.50
C MET A 53 3.65 -6.76 4.18
N LYS A 54 4.55 -6.31 5.06
CA LYS A 54 5.37 -7.21 5.88
C LYS A 54 4.53 -8.02 6.86
N HIS A 55 3.62 -7.38 7.59
CA HIS A 55 2.69 -8.06 8.50
C HIS A 55 1.78 -9.03 7.75
N LEU A 56 1.33 -8.64 6.56
CA LEU A 56 0.54 -9.50 5.68
C LEU A 56 1.32 -10.77 5.32
N GLN A 57 2.60 -10.63 4.93
CA GLN A 57 3.48 -11.78 4.66
C GLN A 57 3.67 -12.67 5.89
N MET A 58 3.88 -12.07 7.07
CA MET A 58 4.11 -12.79 8.32
C MET A 58 2.87 -13.56 8.77
N ALA A 59 1.68 -13.09 8.42
CA ALA A 59 0.42 -13.79 8.63
C ALA A 59 0.16 -14.93 7.60
N GLY A 60 1.09 -15.19 6.69
CA GLY A 60 1.01 -16.28 5.71
C GLY A 60 0.34 -15.91 4.39
N HIS A 61 0.11 -14.63 4.12
CA HIS A 61 -0.47 -14.13 2.87
C HIS A 61 0.60 -13.71 1.86
N LYS A 62 0.19 -13.44 0.61
CA LYS A 62 1.09 -13.07 -0.48
C LYS A 62 1.04 -11.57 -0.78
N PRO A 63 2.05 -10.78 -0.34
CA PRO A 63 2.13 -9.36 -0.70
C PRO A 63 2.66 -9.16 -2.13
N ILE A 64 2.18 -8.11 -2.80
CA ILE A 64 2.72 -7.60 -4.07
C ILE A 64 2.93 -6.09 -3.96
N PHE A 65 4.13 -5.62 -4.28
CA PHE A 65 4.38 -4.19 -4.48
C PHE A 65 4.23 -3.88 -5.97
N VAL A 66 3.35 -2.95 -6.31
CA VAL A 66 3.16 -2.47 -7.67
C VAL A 66 3.82 -1.11 -7.79
N ILE A 67 4.87 -1.01 -8.60
CA ILE A 67 5.55 0.25 -8.86
C ILE A 67 4.85 0.95 -10.02
N GLY A 68 4.30 2.13 -9.74
CA GLY A 68 3.45 2.87 -10.64
C GLY A 68 4.22 3.68 -11.69
N GLY A 69 4.93 3.00 -12.59
CA GLY A 69 5.67 3.68 -13.68
C GLY A 69 4.77 4.55 -14.56
N ALA A 70 3.55 4.10 -14.86
CA ALA A 70 2.58 4.87 -15.64
C ALA A 70 1.76 5.87 -14.80
N THR A 71 1.35 5.50 -13.58
CA THR A 71 0.57 6.38 -12.68
C THR A 71 1.40 7.53 -12.15
N GLY A 72 2.70 7.32 -11.92
CA GLY A 72 3.65 8.37 -11.54
C GLY A 72 3.79 9.46 -12.60
N MET A 73 3.65 9.14 -13.89
CA MET A 73 3.71 10.12 -14.99
C MET A 73 2.47 11.02 -15.04
N ILE A 74 1.29 10.51 -14.67
CA ILE A 74 0.05 11.30 -14.63
C ILE A 74 -0.02 12.12 -13.33
N GLY A 75 0.39 11.50 -12.22
CA GLY A 75 0.28 12.06 -10.88
C GLY A 75 -1.10 11.85 -10.25
N ASP A 76 -1.13 11.23 -9.07
CA ASP A 76 -2.36 11.10 -8.28
C ASP A 76 -2.79 12.48 -7.70
N PRO A 77 -4.02 12.98 -7.99
CA PRO A 77 -4.54 14.23 -7.46
C PRO A 77 -5.03 14.13 -6.00
N SER A 78 -5.11 12.92 -5.44
CA SER A 78 -5.66 12.66 -4.10
C SER A 78 -4.89 13.43 -3.02
N GLY A 79 -5.51 14.47 -2.47
CA GLY A 79 -5.00 15.25 -1.34
C GLY A 79 -4.12 16.45 -1.69
N LYS A 80 -3.99 16.83 -2.98
CA LYS A 80 -3.27 18.04 -3.39
C LYS A 80 -4.19 19.02 -4.11
N SER A 81 -4.12 20.30 -3.72
CA SER A 81 -4.93 21.40 -4.26
C SER A 81 -4.36 22.02 -5.54
N LEU A 82 -3.22 21.55 -6.03
CA LEU A 82 -2.53 22.03 -7.23
C LEU A 82 -2.20 20.82 -8.12
N GLU A 83 -2.46 20.94 -9.43
CA GLU A 83 -2.00 19.97 -10.44
C GLU A 83 -0.47 19.80 -10.32
N ARG A 84 0.00 18.55 -10.29
CA ARG A 84 1.44 18.27 -10.28
C ARG A 84 1.98 18.50 -11.70
N ASN A 85 3.18 19.06 -11.78
CA ASN A 85 3.92 19.08 -13.05
C ASN A 85 4.18 17.64 -13.49
N LEU A 86 3.83 17.35 -14.76
CA LEU A 86 4.17 16.08 -15.41
C LEU A 86 5.69 15.88 -15.32
N LEU A 87 6.10 14.68 -14.91
CA LEU A 87 7.52 14.29 -14.91
C LEU A 87 7.86 13.80 -16.33
N ASP A 88 8.89 14.38 -16.95
CA ASP A 88 9.41 13.91 -18.24
C ASP A 88 10.19 12.60 -18.07
N GLU A 89 10.11 11.71 -19.06
CA GLU A 89 10.91 10.48 -19.17
C GLU A 89 12.38 10.83 -19.49
N ASP A 90 13.17 11.27 -18.51
CA ASP A 90 14.62 11.34 -18.72
C ASP A 90 15.33 10.09 -18.15
N THR A 91 15.98 9.40 -19.10
CA THR A 91 16.80 8.17 -19.06
C THR A 91 17.89 8.13 -17.99
#